data_AF-A8DV76-F1
#
_entry.id   AF-A8DV76-F1
#
_cell.length_a   1.000
_cell.length_b   1.000
_cell.length_c   1.000
_cell.angle_alpha   90.00
_cell.angle_beta   90.00
_cell.angle_gamma   90.00
#
_symmetry.space_group_name_H-M   'P 1'
#
loop_
_entity.id
_entity.type
_entity.pdbx_description
1 polymer ?
#
loop_
_entity_poly.entity_id
_entity_poly.type
_entity_poly.pdbx_seq_one_letter_code
_entity_poly.pdbx_strand_id
1 'polypeptide(L)'
;MFPKKKDPQRLNKQLRENSMKFDWTGIEFPVSLKQIDKFEKQNPYAINVFGYEGNVYPLKINKDGNALYLAFKNFNRKMRVPFVVYADFESFTENISTCSPDESKSFTNQYQKHKPSGYCYLIKCFDESIF
;
A
#
# COMPACT_ATOMS: atom_id res chain seq x y z
N MET A 1 15.91 6.87 5.87
CA MET A 1 15.99 5.92 6.99
C MET A 1 16.71 4.69 6.47
N PHE A 2 17.86 4.32 7.03
CA PHE A 2 18.65 3.19 6.52
C PHE A 2 18.17 1.86 7.12
N PRO A 3 18.23 0.73 6.38
CA PRO A 3 17.89 -0.58 6.93
C PRO A 3 18.74 -0.87 8.16
N LYS A 4 18.11 -1.26 9.27
CA LYS A 4 18.83 -1.65 10.49
C LYS A 4 19.55 -2.97 10.23
N LYS A 5 20.87 -2.99 10.43
CA LYS A 5 21.70 -4.20 10.29
C LYS A 5 21.37 -5.30 11.31
N LYS A 6 20.71 -4.95 12.41
CA LYS A 6 20.31 -5.86 13.50
C LYS A 6 18.79 -5.90 13.61
N ASP A 7 18.22 -7.12 13.62
CA ASP A 7 16.79 -7.42 13.65
C ASP A 7 15.94 -6.64 12.61
N PRO A 8 16.26 -6.69 11.30
CA PRO A 8 15.54 -5.96 10.25
C PRO A 8 14.05 -6.33 10.16
N GLN A 9 13.68 -7.50 10.68
CA GLN A 9 12.32 -8.05 10.73
C GLN A 9 11.45 -7.41 11.83
N ARG A 10 12.05 -6.61 12.73
CA ARG A 10 11.37 -6.06 13.91
C ARG A 10 10.77 -4.69 13.60
N LEU A 11 9.43 -4.59 13.66
CA LEU A 11 8.68 -3.34 13.57
C LEU A 11 9.24 -2.27 14.52
N ASN A 12 9.76 -1.17 13.95
CA ASN A 12 10.27 -0.03 14.72
C ASN A 12 9.12 0.68 15.47
N LYS A 13 9.41 1.20 16.67
CA LYS A 13 8.45 1.90 17.55
C LYS A 13 7.69 3.01 16.82
N GLN A 14 8.42 3.80 16.03
CA GLN A 14 7.86 4.89 15.23
C GLN A 14 6.82 4.42 14.19
N LEU A 15 6.99 3.21 13.64
CA LEU A 15 6.05 2.64 12.65
C LEU A 15 4.76 2.19 13.34
N ARG A 16 4.87 1.67 14.58
CA ARG A 16 3.70 1.36 15.41
C ARG A 16 2.95 2.64 15.78
N GLU A 17 3.66 3.68 16.21
CA GLU A 17 3.07 4.98 16.56
C GLU A 17 2.36 5.64 15.36
N ASN A 18 2.91 5.53 14.15
CA ASN A 18 2.25 6.04 12.95
C ASN A 18 1.05 5.19 12.53
N SER A 19 1.13 3.86 12.67
CA SER A 19 0.01 2.95 12.37
C SER A 19 -1.18 3.20 13.30
N MET A 20 -0.92 3.56 14.56
CA MET A 20 -1.94 3.91 15.57
C MET A 20 -2.76 5.17 15.21
N LYS A 21 -2.33 5.97 14.23
CA LYS A 21 -3.06 7.18 13.79
C LYS A 21 -4.26 6.86 12.88
N PHE A 22 -4.38 5.62 12.41
CA PHE A 22 -5.43 5.20 11.48
C PHE A 22 -6.35 4.17 12.14
N ASP A 23 -7.63 4.22 11.80
CA ASP A 23 -8.59 3.18 12.15
C ASP A 23 -8.51 2.04 11.11
N TRP A 24 -8.07 0.87 11.58
CA TRP A 24 -7.95 -0.36 10.81
C TRP A 24 -9.07 -1.37 11.10
N THR A 25 -10.11 -0.97 11.83
CA THR A 25 -11.12 -1.90 12.37
C THR A 25 -11.82 -2.67 11.26
N GLY A 26 -11.58 -3.99 11.21
CA GLY A 26 -12.13 -4.90 10.20
C GLY A 26 -11.61 -4.65 8.77
N ILE A 27 -10.38 -4.17 8.65
CA ILE A 27 -9.58 -4.22 7.43
C ILE A 27 -8.58 -5.36 7.59
N GLU A 28 -8.57 -6.29 6.63
CA GLU A 28 -7.65 -7.42 6.61
C GLU A 28 -6.52 -7.16 5.62
N PHE A 29 -5.33 -7.63 5.97
CA PHE A 29 -4.15 -7.52 5.11
C PHE A 29 -3.88 -8.87 4.41
N PRO A 30 -3.43 -8.86 3.14
CA PRO A 30 -3.26 -7.70 2.26
C PRO A 30 -4.61 -7.03 1.90
N VAL A 31 -4.64 -5.69 1.94
CA VAL A 31 -5.89 -4.92 1.77
C VAL A 31 -6.45 -5.13 0.36
N SER A 32 -7.66 -5.68 0.28
CA SER A 32 -8.35 -5.81 -1.00
C SER A 32 -8.87 -4.45 -1.49
N LEU A 33 -8.97 -4.26 -2.82
CA LEU A 33 -9.52 -3.03 -3.43
C LEU A 33 -10.93 -2.66 -2.91
N LYS A 34 -11.69 -3.67 -2.46
CA LYS A 34 -13.02 -3.51 -1.87
C LYS A 34 -12.98 -2.90 -0.46
N GLN A 35 -11.97 -3.24 0.33
CA GLN A 35 -11.79 -2.73 1.70
C GLN A 35 -11.27 -1.30 1.74
N ILE A 36 -10.75 -0.75 0.63
CA ILE A 36 -10.33 0.65 0.55
C ILE A 36 -11.52 1.60 0.78
N ASP A 37 -12.70 1.29 0.25
CA ASP A 37 -13.91 2.09 0.49
C ASP A 37 -14.26 2.14 1.99
N LYS A 38 -13.90 1.10 2.75
CA LYS A 38 -14.10 1.05 4.20
C LYS A 38 -13.06 1.91 4.91
N PHE A 39 -11.80 1.83 4.50
CA PHE A 39 -10.72 2.66 5.03
C PHE A 39 -11.01 4.16 4.84
N GLU A 40 -11.41 4.59 3.63
CA GLU A 40 -11.71 5.99 3.32
C GLU A 40 -12.93 6.52 4.09
N LYS A 41 -13.83 5.65 4.55
CA LYS A 41 -14.94 6.02 5.45
C LYS A 41 -14.51 6.16 6.90
N GLN A 42 -13.55 5.35 7.33
CA GLN A 42 -13.05 5.33 8.71
C GLN A 42 -11.98 6.41 8.96
N ASN A 43 -11.32 6.87 7.91
CA ASN A 43 -10.21 7.81 7.99
C ASN A 43 -10.42 8.96 6.98
N PRO A 44 -10.12 10.22 7.32
CA PRO A 44 -10.32 11.38 6.44
C PRO A 44 -9.25 11.49 5.34
N TYR A 45 -8.95 10.39 4.65
CA TYR A 45 -7.92 10.31 3.60
C TYR A 45 -8.47 9.57 2.39
N ALA A 46 -8.23 10.11 1.19
CA ALA A 46 -8.54 9.46 -0.07
C ALA A 46 -7.36 8.59 -0.53
N ILE A 47 -7.65 7.40 -1.04
CA ILE A 47 -6.66 6.43 -1.54
C ILE A 47 -6.89 6.20 -3.04
N ASN A 48 -5.87 6.52 -3.83
CA ASN A 48 -5.80 6.13 -5.25
C ASN A 48 -4.83 4.96 -5.41
N VAL A 49 -5.23 3.95 -6.16
CA VAL A 49 -4.41 2.77 -6.46
C VAL A 49 -4.09 2.74 -7.94
N PHE A 50 -2.81 2.56 -8.26
CA PHE A 50 -2.32 2.46 -9.64
C PHE A 50 -1.55 1.15 -9.82
N GLY A 51 -1.76 0.50 -10.95
CA GLY A 51 -0.95 -0.61 -11.42
C GLY A 51 0.20 -0.12 -12.29
N TYR A 52 1.26 -0.91 -12.37
CA TYR A 52 2.40 -0.64 -13.24
C TYR A 52 2.82 -1.91 -13.97
N GLU A 53 2.63 -1.90 -15.29
CA GLU A 53 3.08 -2.94 -16.21
C GLU A 53 3.75 -2.25 -17.41
N GLY A 54 4.92 -1.64 -17.18
CA GLY A 54 5.62 -0.79 -18.14
C GLY A 54 5.02 0.61 -18.31
N ASN A 55 3.69 0.74 -18.15
CA ASN A 55 2.97 1.99 -18.04
C ASN A 55 2.12 2.02 -16.75
N VAL A 56 1.91 3.21 -16.19
CA VAL A 56 1.04 3.41 -15.02
C VAL A 56 -0.41 3.47 -15.47
N TYR A 57 -1.29 2.67 -14.84
CA TYR A 57 -2.73 2.69 -15.10
C TYR A 57 -3.53 2.71 -13.80
N PRO A 58 -4.68 3.40 -13.75
CA PRO A 58 -5.48 3.46 -12.53
C PRO A 58 -6.18 2.12 -12.25
N LEU A 59 -6.03 1.61 -11.03
CA LEU A 59 -6.75 0.44 -10.52
C LEU A 59 -7.95 0.83 -9.65
N LYS A 60 -7.84 1.94 -8.92
CA LYS A 60 -8.93 2.51 -8.13
C LYS A 60 -8.74 4.02 -8.02
N ILE A 61 -9.76 4.76 -8.41
CA ILE A 61 -9.84 6.22 -8.23
C ILE A 61 -11.05 6.47 -7.33
N ASN A 62 -10.93 7.42 -6.41
CA ASN A 62 -12.01 7.81 -5.50
C ASN A 62 -13.30 8.19 -6.29
N LYS A 63 -14.47 7.82 -5.75
CA LYS A 63 -15.79 7.84 -6.40
C LYS A 63 -16.51 9.19 -6.37
N ASP A 64 -16.03 10.19 -5.64
CA ASP A 64 -16.77 11.43 -5.39
C ASP A 64 -16.96 12.37 -6.60
N GLY A 65 -16.65 11.94 -7.83
CA GLY A 65 -16.82 12.74 -9.05
C GLY A 65 -15.88 13.95 -9.16
N ASN A 66 -15.34 14.42 -8.04
CA ASN A 66 -14.04 15.05 -7.91
C ASN A 66 -12.99 13.98 -8.19
N ALA A 67 -12.95 13.55 -9.44
CA ALA A 67 -11.75 12.93 -9.94
C ALA A 67 -10.61 13.90 -9.59
N LEU A 68 -9.74 13.47 -8.68
CA LEU A 68 -8.34 13.81 -8.73
C LEU A 68 -7.78 13.23 -10.05
N TYR A 69 -8.33 13.67 -11.18
CA TYR A 69 -7.54 13.82 -12.38
C TYR A 69 -6.43 14.77 -11.93
N LEU A 70 -5.30 14.19 -11.54
CA LEU A 70 -4.01 14.84 -11.71
C LEU A 70 -3.75 14.94 -13.22
N ALA A 71 -4.62 15.66 -13.92
CA ALA A 71 -4.35 16.15 -15.25
C ALA A 71 -3.72 17.53 -15.04
N PHE A 72 -2.45 17.66 -15.39
CA PHE A 72 -1.77 18.95 -15.43
C PHE A 72 -2.46 19.84 -16.49
N LYS A 73 -3.47 20.60 -16.09
CA LYS A 73 -4.16 21.57 -16.98
C LYS A 73 -3.22 22.70 -17.40
N ASN A 74 -2.27 23.05 -16.54
CA ASN A 74 -1.26 24.06 -16.81
C ASN A 74 0.13 23.42 -16.81
N PHE A 75 0.52 22.82 -17.95
CA PHE A 75 1.85 22.23 -18.13
C PHE A 75 2.99 23.22 -17.83
N ASN A 76 2.77 24.52 -18.01
CA ASN A 76 3.74 25.58 -17.72
C ASN A 76 3.87 25.90 -16.23
N ARG A 77 2.90 25.47 -15.41
CA ARG A 77 2.93 25.57 -13.93
C ARG A 77 3.23 24.23 -13.27
N LYS A 78 3.73 23.26 -14.04
CA LYS A 78 4.21 22.01 -13.46
C LYS A 78 5.39 22.31 -12.55
N MET A 79 5.23 22.10 -11.25
CA MET A 79 6.37 21.90 -10.39
C MET A 79 6.95 20.53 -10.75
N ARG A 80 8.28 20.42 -10.86
CA ARG A 80 8.90 19.11 -10.62
C ARG A 80 8.31 18.64 -9.30
N VAL A 81 7.74 17.42 -9.29
CA VAL A 81 7.25 16.79 -8.06
C VAL A 81 8.32 17.07 -6.99
N PRO A 82 7.98 17.49 -5.76
CA PRO A 82 9.00 17.90 -4.79
C PRO A 82 9.51 16.73 -3.94
N PHE A 83 8.74 15.64 -3.85
CA PHE A 83 9.16 14.39 -3.21
C PHE A 83 8.56 13.17 -3.94
N VAL A 84 9.36 12.17 -4.32
CA VAL A 84 8.86 10.84 -4.69
C VAL A 84 9.06 9.90 -3.54
N VAL A 85 8.02 9.15 -3.17
CA VAL A 85 8.12 8.08 -2.17
C VAL A 85 7.99 6.76 -2.88
N TYR A 86 9.09 6.02 -2.97
CA TYR A 86 9.07 4.60 -3.36
C TYR A 86 8.86 3.79 -2.10
N ALA A 87 7.92 2.85 -2.09
CA ALA A 87 7.69 1.95 -0.97
C ALA A 87 7.66 0.51 -1.46
N ASP A 88 8.33 -0.37 -0.74
CA ASP A 88 8.42 -1.80 -0.99
C ASP A 88 8.02 -2.55 0.29
N PHE A 89 7.26 -3.63 0.18
CA PHE A 89 6.69 -4.36 1.32
C PHE A 89 7.07 -5.84 1.22
N GLU A 90 7.61 -6.36 2.32
CA GLU A 90 8.04 -7.75 2.43
C GLU A 90 7.01 -8.56 3.23
N SER A 91 6.82 -9.83 2.87
CA SER A 91 5.97 -10.77 3.62
C SER A 91 6.58 -12.15 3.71
N PHE A 92 6.38 -12.82 4.85
CA PHE A 92 6.65 -14.24 5.00
C PHE A 92 5.46 -15.05 4.50
N THR A 93 5.73 -16.12 3.78
CA THR A 93 4.73 -17.09 3.36
C THR A 93 4.68 -18.23 4.39
N GLU A 94 3.71 -18.18 5.29
CA GLU A 94 3.44 -19.27 6.23
C GLU A 94 2.48 -20.26 5.53
N ASN A 95 2.85 -21.55 5.47
CA ASN A 95 1.96 -22.58 4.94
C ASN A 95 0.71 -22.69 5.82
N ILE A 96 -0.46 -22.80 5.20
CA ILE A 96 -1.73 -23.02 5.89
C ILE A 96 -2.22 -24.43 5.65
N SER A 97 -2.69 -25.07 6.73
CA SER A 97 -3.32 -26.39 6.66
C SER A 97 -4.71 -26.24 6.05
N THR A 98 -4.92 -26.79 4.86
CA THR A 98 -6.21 -26.80 4.19
C THR A 98 -6.87 -28.18 4.26
N CYS A 99 -8.19 -28.21 4.22
CA CYS A 99 -8.96 -29.43 3.96
C CYS A 99 -8.78 -29.88 2.50
N SER A 100 -8.97 -31.18 2.26
CA SER A 100 -8.90 -31.73 0.90
C SER A 100 -10.05 -31.19 0.05
N PRO A 101 -9.82 -30.86 -1.23
CA PRO A 101 -10.86 -30.34 -2.11
C PRO A 101 -11.95 -31.39 -2.38
N ASP A 102 -13.20 -30.92 -2.42
CA ASP A 102 -14.39 -31.72 -2.75
C ASP A 102 -14.70 -31.56 -4.25
N GLU A 103 -14.71 -32.65 -5.01
CA GLU A 103 -14.91 -32.65 -6.46
C GLU A 103 -16.32 -32.21 -6.88
N SER A 104 -17.30 -32.23 -5.96
CA SER A 104 -18.68 -31.84 -6.24
C SER A 104 -18.93 -30.33 -6.19
N LYS A 105 -17.96 -29.53 -5.75
CA LYS A 105 -18.08 -28.08 -5.56
C LYS A 105 -16.83 -27.36 -6.05
N SER A 106 -17.01 -26.18 -6.64
CA SER A 106 -15.89 -25.29 -6.93
C SER A 106 -15.18 -24.91 -5.63
N PHE A 107 -13.87 -25.14 -5.56
CA PHE A 107 -13.04 -24.82 -4.39
C PHE A 107 -11.90 -23.85 -4.76
N THR A 108 -11.38 -23.12 -3.78
CA THR A 108 -10.19 -22.27 -3.93
C THR A 108 -9.13 -22.74 -2.93
N ASN A 109 -7.98 -23.20 -3.42
CA ASN A 109 -6.87 -23.67 -2.58
C ASN A 109 -6.00 -22.49 -2.13
N GLN A 110 -6.31 -21.94 -0.94
CA GLN A 110 -5.39 -21.04 -0.27
C GLN A 110 -4.31 -21.85 0.45
N TYR A 111 -3.08 -21.86 -0.05
CA TYR A 111 -2.00 -22.72 0.48
C TYR A 111 -0.98 -21.96 1.35
N GLN A 112 -0.90 -20.63 1.20
CA GLN A 112 0.03 -19.78 1.94
C GLN A 112 -0.68 -18.52 2.46
N LYS A 113 -0.36 -18.15 3.70
CA LYS A 113 -0.77 -16.91 4.33
C LYS A 113 0.42 -15.95 4.34
N HIS A 114 0.24 -14.81 3.69
CA HIS A 114 1.24 -13.74 3.66
C HIS A 114 1.16 -12.94 4.95
N LYS A 115 2.17 -13.08 5.79
CA LYS A 115 2.31 -12.31 7.02
C LYS A 115 3.34 -11.20 6.78
N PRO A 116 2.96 -9.92 6.90
CA PRO A 116 3.88 -8.82 6.62
C PRO A 116 5.13 -8.94 7.51
N SER A 117 6.30 -8.87 6.89
CA SER A 117 7.60 -9.06 7.54
C SER A 117 8.42 -7.78 7.61
N GLY A 118 8.20 -6.84 6.69
CA GLY A 118 8.93 -5.58 6.64
C GLY A 118 8.43 -4.66 5.53
N TYR A 119 9.00 -3.46 5.49
CA TYR A 119 8.86 -2.56 4.34
C TYR A 119 10.04 -1.60 4.27
N CYS A 120 10.36 -1.13 3.08
CA CYS A 120 11.36 -0.12 2.80
C CYS A 120 10.68 1.07 2.12
N TYR A 121 11.08 2.29 2.43
CA TYR A 121 10.67 3.43 1.63
C TYR A 121 11.81 4.41 1.38
N LEU A 122 11.93 4.86 0.14
CA LEU A 122 12.89 5.87 -0.32
C LEU A 122 12.12 7.14 -0.64
N ILE A 123 12.40 8.20 0.11
CA ILE A 123 11.92 9.55 -0.18
C ILE A 123 13.01 10.27 -0.96
N LYS A 124 12.76 10.58 -2.23
CA LYS A 124 13.66 11.36 -3.07
C LYS A 124 13.11 12.78 -3.22
N CYS A 125 13.81 13.73 -2.61
CA CYS A 125 13.64 15.16 -2.88
C CYS A 125 14.44 15.54 -4.14
N PHE A 126 14.00 16.56 -4.84
CA PHE A 126 14.57 17.07 -6.09
C PHE A 126 15.38 18.34 -5.83
N ASP A 127 15.13 18.97 -4.68
CA ASP A 127 15.87 20.09 -4.16
C ASP A 127 17.02 19.55 -3.29
N GLU A 128 18.23 19.62 -3.81
CA GLU A 128 19.46 19.21 -3.12
C GLU A 128 19.89 20.22 -2.03
N SER A 129 19.26 21.39 -1.96
CA SER A 129 19.61 22.46 -0.99
C SER A 129 18.94 22.31 0.39
N ILE A 130 18.06 21.33 0.56
CA ILE A 130 17.31 21.08 1.80
C ILE A 130 18.04 20.09 2.72
N PHE A 131 19.29 19.71 2.41
CA PHE A 131 20.17 18.91 3.27
C PHE A 131 21.54 19.56 3.47
#